data_AF-A0A1F0G7B6-F1
#
_entry.id   AF-A0A1F0G7B6-F1
#
_cell.length_a   1.000
_cell.length_b   1.000
_cell.length_c   1.000
_cell.angle_alpha   90.00
_cell.angle_beta   90.00
_cell.angle_gamma   90.00
#
_symmetry.space_group_name_H-M   'P 1'
#
loop_
_entity.id
_entity.type
_entity.pdbx_description
1 polymer ?
#
loop_
_entity_poly.entity_id
_entity_poly.type
_entity_poly.pdbx_seq_one_letter_code
_entity_poly.pdbx_strand_id
1 'polypeptide(L)'
;MTERQLEIARTFTDKEVMANAIAKLRTLTLNKLLTVEDPEERANLIEQQATLEYEEMAVLGDDEVSKNIQDKVVKLYSPILKAYYEEK
;
A
#
# COMPACT_ATOMS: atom_id res chain seq x y z
N MET A 1 24.32 -19.11 -2.10
CA MET A 1 22.92 -19.00 -1.64
C MET A 1 22.16 -20.21 -2.14
N THR A 2 21.31 -20.79 -1.30
CA THR A 2 20.37 -21.85 -1.72
C THR A 2 19.10 -21.24 -2.33
N GLU A 3 18.33 -21.99 -3.12
CA GLU A 3 17.08 -21.50 -3.74
C GLU A 3 16.11 -20.94 -2.69
N ARG A 4 16.03 -21.58 -1.51
CA ARG A 4 15.22 -21.12 -0.37
C ARG A 4 15.67 -19.76 0.18
N GLN A 5 16.98 -19.47 0.17
CA GLN A 5 17.50 -18.17 0.60
C GLN A 5 17.19 -17.07 -0.42
N LEU A 6 17.19 -17.39 -1.72
CA LEU A 6 16.78 -16.49 -2.78
C LEU A 6 15.28 -16.18 -2.72
N GLU A 7 14.45 -17.17 -2.41
CA GLU A 7 13.00 -17.00 -2.23
C GLU A 7 12.68 -16.12 -1.01
N ILE A 8 13.33 -16.36 0.13
CA ILE A 8 13.19 -15.50 1.33
C ILE A 8 13.61 -14.06 1.04
N ALA A 9 14.75 -13.86 0.35
CA ALA A 9 15.23 -12.54 -0.01
C ALA A 9 14.25 -11.81 -0.94
N ARG A 10 13.68 -12.50 -1.94
CA ARG A 10 12.66 -11.94 -2.84
C ARG A 10 11.39 -11.56 -2.09
N THR A 11 10.85 -12.45 -1.26
CA THR A 11 9.65 -12.17 -0.46
C THR A 11 9.87 -10.98 0.48
N PHE A 12 11.05 -10.87 1.08
CA PHE A 12 11.40 -9.73 1.92
C PHE A 12 11.44 -8.43 1.11
N THR A 13 12.09 -8.42 -0.06
CA THR A 13 12.11 -7.27 -0.96
C THR A 13 10.71 -6.89 -1.45
N ASP A 14 9.85 -7.86 -1.77
CA ASP A 14 8.48 -7.60 -2.21
C ASP A 14 7.62 -6.97 -1.09
N LYS A 15 7.78 -7.45 0.16
CA LYS A 15 7.15 -6.84 1.34
C LYS A 15 7.60 -5.39 1.54
N GLU A 16 8.90 -5.11 1.41
CA GLU A 16 9.43 -3.74 1.52
C GLU A 16 8.91 -2.82 0.40
N VAL A 17 8.83 -3.31 -0.84
CA VAL A 17 8.28 -2.54 -1.97
C VAL A 17 6.81 -2.21 -1.73
N MET A 18 6.03 -3.16 -1.24
CA MET A 18 4.61 -2.96 -0.95
C MET A 18 4.38 -2.04 0.26
N ALA A 19 5.15 -2.18 1.34
CA ALA A 19 5.11 -1.26 2.47
C ALA A 19 5.43 0.18 2.02
N ASN A 20 6.45 0.37 1.19
CA ASN A 20 6.79 1.68 0.63
C ASN A 20 5.68 2.26 -0.26
N ALA A 21 4.99 1.42 -1.04
CA ALA A 21 3.87 1.86 -1.86
C ALA A 21 2.69 2.33 -0.99
N ILE A 22 2.38 1.58 0.07
CA ILE A 22 1.33 1.93 1.04
C ILE A 22 1.68 3.24 1.77
N ALA A 23 2.93 3.41 2.21
CA ALA A 23 3.40 4.66 2.83
C ALA A 23 3.26 5.89 1.90
N LYS A 24 3.53 5.72 0.60
CA LYS A 24 3.30 6.78 -0.40
C LYS A 24 1.81 7.12 -0.54
N LEU A 25 0.95 6.11 -0.58
CA LEU A 25 -0.51 6.31 -0.65
C LEU A 25 -1.03 7.01 0.60
N ARG A 26 -0.53 6.65 1.79
CA ARG A 26 -0.84 7.36 3.04
C ARG A 26 -0.46 8.84 2.93
N THR A 27 0.72 9.14 2.40
CA THR A 27 1.14 10.53 2.20
C THR A 27 0.22 11.29 1.26
N LEU A 28 -0.17 10.69 0.13
CA LEU A 28 -1.08 11.30 -0.85
C LEU A 28 -2.48 11.54 -0.26
N THR A 29 -3.02 10.56 0.47
CA THR A 29 -4.32 10.66 1.12
C THR A 29 -4.31 11.71 2.24
N LEU A 30 -3.23 11.83 3.02
CA LEU A 30 -3.05 12.91 4.01
C LEU A 30 -3.01 14.28 3.32
N ASN A 31 -2.26 14.42 2.23
CA ASN A 31 -2.21 15.68 1.48
C ASN A 31 -3.59 16.07 0.94
N LYS A 32 -4.37 15.09 0.46
CA LYS A 32 -5.74 15.34 0.01
C LYS A 32 -6.66 15.75 1.16
N LEU A 33 -6.54 15.12 2.33
CA LEU A 33 -7.27 15.48 3.55
C LEU A 33 -7.06 16.94 3.98
N LEU A 34 -5.86 17.49 3.76
CA LEU A 34 -5.56 18.88 4.08
C LEU A 34 -6.26 19.90 3.16
N THR A 35 -6.73 19.45 1.99
CA THR A 35 -7.31 20.30 0.95
C THR A 35 -8.82 20.11 0.76
N VAL A 36 -9.40 19.05 1.31
CA VAL A 36 -10.83 18.72 1.15
C VAL A 36 -11.66 19.34 2.27
N GLU A 37 -12.64 20.15 1.89
CA GLU A 37 -13.60 20.78 2.80
C GLU A 37 -14.89 19.97 2.96
N ASP A 38 -15.22 19.11 2.00
CA ASP A 38 -16.41 18.26 2.03
C ASP A 38 -16.34 17.23 3.18
N PRO A 39 -17.30 17.23 4.13
CA PRO A 39 -17.24 16.35 5.30
C PRO A 39 -17.32 14.86 4.98
N GLU A 40 -18.07 14.48 3.93
CA GLU A 40 -18.25 13.08 3.53
C GLU A 40 -16.98 12.55 2.86
N GLU A 41 -16.42 13.28 1.91
CA GLU A 41 -15.13 12.96 1.29
C GLU A 41 -14.01 12.94 2.33
N ARG A 42 -14.03 13.84 3.31
CA ARG A 42 -13.06 13.86 4.41
C ARG A 42 -13.20 12.64 5.33
N ALA A 43 -14.41 12.17 5.63
CA ALA A 43 -14.62 10.93 6.39
C ALA A 43 -14.09 9.71 5.63
N ASN A 44 -14.37 9.61 4.33
CA ASN A 44 -13.88 8.54 3.47
C ASN A 44 -12.34 8.50 3.42
N LEU A 45 -11.69 9.66 3.35
CA LEU A 45 -10.23 9.75 3.35
C LEU A 45 -9.62 9.38 4.72
N ILE A 46 -10.31 9.65 5.83
CA ILE A 46 -9.90 9.18 7.17
C ILE A 46 -9.99 7.65 7.27
N GLU A 47 -11.08 7.05 6.76
CA GLU A 47 -11.21 5.60 6.70
C GLU A 47 -10.13 4.96 5.82
N GLN A 48 -9.82 5.60 4.69
CA GLN A 48 -8.75 5.17 3.80
C GLN A 48 -7.37 5.26 4.47
N GLN A 49 -7.11 6.27 5.30
CA GLN A 49 -5.89 6.34 6.12
C GLN A 49 -5.76 5.16 7.07
N ALA A 50 -6.82 4.86 7.83
CA ALA A 50 -6.82 3.76 8.79
C ALA A 50 -6.63 2.41 8.10
N THR A 51 -7.23 2.23 6.93
CA THR A 51 -7.08 1.01 6.11
C THR A 51 -5.65 0.85 5.62
N LEU A 52 -5.06 1.92 5.05
CA LEU A 52 -3.67 1.89 4.58
C LEU A 52 -2.67 1.62 5.71
N GLU A 53 -2.88 2.19 6.89
CA GLU A 53 -2.03 1.92 8.07
C GLU A 53 -2.09 0.44 8.48
N TYR A 54 -3.30 -0.14 8.50
CA TYR A 54 -3.47 -1.56 8.78
C TYR A 54 -2.78 -2.44 7.73
N GLU A 55 -2.94 -2.11 6.43
CA GLU A 55 -2.32 -2.85 5.34
C GLU A 55 -0.78 -2.78 5.39
N GLU A 56 -0.21 -1.63 5.75
CA GLU A 56 1.24 -1.46 5.92
C GLU A 56 1.79 -2.38 7.01
N MET A 57 1.14 -2.39 8.18
CA MET A 57 1.52 -3.26 9.29
C MET A 57 1.36 -4.74 8.96
N ALA A 58 0.30 -5.08 8.20
CA ALA A 58 0.00 -6.46 7.86
C ALA A 58 0.94 -7.04 6.79
N VAL A 59 1.39 -6.22 5.83
CA VAL A 59 2.43 -6.59 4.84
C VAL A 59 3.78 -6.87 5.51
N LEU A 60 4.07 -6.18 6.61
CA LEU A 60 5.27 -6.44 7.42
C LEU A 60 5.08 -7.61 8.41
N GLY A 61 3.84 -8.04 8.65
CA GLY A 61 3.47 -9.18 9.49
C GLY A 61 3.59 -10.56 8.79
N ASP A 62 3.44 -11.62 9.57
CA ASP A 62 3.68 -13.02 9.15
C ASP A 62 2.69 -13.54 8.06
N ASP A 63 3.13 -14.56 7.31
CA ASP A 63 2.99 -14.72 5.86
C ASP A 63 1.58 -14.95 5.26
N GLU A 64 0.58 -15.41 6.01
CA GLU A 64 -0.71 -15.81 5.42
C GLU A 64 -1.68 -14.62 5.22
N VAL A 65 -1.66 -13.66 6.15
CA VAL A 65 -2.45 -12.42 6.06
C VAL A 65 -1.82 -11.45 5.07
N SER A 66 -0.48 -11.42 5.05
CA SER A 66 0.34 -10.65 4.11
C SER A 66 -0.08 -10.91 2.66
N LYS A 67 -0.17 -12.17 2.23
CA LYS A 67 -0.42 -12.51 0.82
C LYS A 67 -1.79 -12.02 0.31
N ASN A 68 -2.82 -12.15 1.14
CA ASN A 68 -4.18 -11.72 0.79
C ASN A 68 -4.29 -10.19 0.73
N ILE A 69 -3.50 -9.48 1.53
CA ILE A 69 -3.39 -8.02 1.49
C ILE A 69 -2.52 -7.56 0.32
N GLN A 70 -1.41 -8.23 0.03
CA GLN A 70 -0.59 -7.96 -1.16
C GLN A 70 -1.43 -8.05 -2.45
N ASP A 71 -2.25 -9.09 -2.60
CA ASP A 71 -3.14 -9.25 -3.76
C ASP A 71 -4.16 -8.09 -3.86
N LYS A 72 -4.72 -7.64 -2.73
CA LYS A 72 -5.64 -6.50 -2.70
C LYS A 72 -4.96 -5.18 -3.05
N VAL A 73 -3.80 -4.91 -2.46
CA VAL A 73 -3.00 -3.70 -2.68
C VAL A 73 -2.57 -3.61 -4.15
N VAL A 74 -2.05 -4.70 -4.73
CA VAL A 74 -1.69 -4.75 -6.15
C VAL A 74 -2.91 -4.46 -7.03
N LYS A 75 -4.07 -5.07 -6.74
CA LYS A 75 -5.28 -4.88 -7.54
C LYS A 75 -5.85 -3.46 -7.45
N LEU A 76 -5.85 -2.86 -6.25
CA LEU A 76 -6.38 -1.52 -6.01
C LEU A 76 -5.46 -0.42 -6.54
N TYR A 77 -4.16 -0.55 -6.31
CA TYR A 77 -3.24 0.56 -6.51
C TYR A 77 -2.42 0.47 -7.80
N SER A 78 -2.30 -0.70 -8.44
CA SER A 78 -1.61 -0.80 -9.75
C SER A 78 -2.20 0.12 -10.81
N PRO A 79 -3.54 0.24 -10.98
CA PRO A 79 -4.11 1.15 -11.98
C PRO A 79 -3.78 2.63 -11.71
N ILE A 80 -3.79 3.03 -10.43
CA ILE A 80 -3.51 4.40 -10.00
C ILE A 80 -2.04 4.74 -10.23
N LEU A 81 -1.13 3.83 -9.86
CA LEU A 81 0.30 3.99 -10.09
C LEU A 81 0.61 4.05 -11.59
N LYS A 82 -0.05 3.22 -12.40
CA LYS A 82 0.14 3.21 -13.84
C LYS A 82 -0.29 4.53 -14.48
N ALA A 83 -1.44 5.07 -14.09
CA ALA A 83 -1.89 6.39 -14.53
C ALA A 83 -0.89 7.50 -14.16
N TYR A 84 -0.37 7.48 -12.92
CA TYR A 84 0.61 8.47 -12.46
C TYR A 84 1.94 8.47 -13.24
N TYR A 85 2.39 7.29 -13.70
CA TYR A 85 3.63 7.17 -14.47
C TYR A 85 3.42 7.32 -15.99
N GLU A 86 2.22 7.08 -16.52
CA GLU A 86 1.88 7.32 -17.93
C GLU A 86 1.55 8.80 -18.22
N GLU A 87 1.24 9.60 -17.20
CA GLU A 87 1.08 11.07 -17.30
C GLU A 87 2.41 11.85 -17.28
N LYS A 88 3.56 11.16 -17.20
CA LYS A 88 4.91 11.74 -17.31
C LYS A 88 5.57 11.44 -18.64
#